data_AF-A0A9W7EAV9-F1
#
_entry.id   AF-A0A9W7EAV9-F1
#
_cell.length_a   1.000
_cell.length_b   1.000
_cell.length_c   1.000
_cell.angle_alpha   90.00
_cell.angle_beta   90.00
_cell.angle_gamma   90.00
#
_symmetry.space_group_name_H-M   'P 1'
#
loop_
_entity.id
_entity.type
_entity.pdbx_description
1 polymer ?
#
loop_
_entity_poly.entity_id
_entity_poly.type
_entity_poly.pdbx_seq_one_letter_code
_entity_poly.pdbx_strand_id
1 'polypeptide(L)'
;MKDRWGPVKHELVAWNLITCYDVKNSDLASFKIHAASKLASLELSSSFSDSELEELHQSQNSPTIFPVSAVFGGLMGQEVIKSLSRKGDCANNILYFDGEKAGTVRYPPIPK
;
A
#
# COMPACT_ATOMS: atom_id res chain seq x y z
N MET A 1 -16.30 9.27 -12.30
CA MET A 1 -15.27 8.24 -12.57
C MET A 1 -15.46 7.08 -11.60
N LYS A 2 -16.51 6.25 -11.74
CA LYS A 2 -16.95 5.37 -10.65
C LYS A 2 -16.33 3.96 -10.59
N ASP A 3 -15.59 3.53 -11.61
CA ASP A 3 -15.16 2.12 -11.68
C ASP A 3 -13.67 1.94 -12.01
N ARG A 4 -12.83 2.95 -11.73
CA ARG A 4 -11.42 2.92 -12.15
C ARG A 4 -10.55 1.95 -11.32
N TRP A 5 -11.05 1.30 -10.26
CA TRP A 5 -10.24 0.44 -9.39
C TRP A 5 -10.93 -0.82 -8.87
N GLY A 6 -12.16 -1.14 -9.30
CA GLY A 6 -13.00 -2.12 -8.61
C GLY A 6 -13.31 -1.67 -7.16
N PRO A 7 -13.76 -2.55 -6.25
CA PRO A 7 -13.83 -2.20 -4.84
C PRO A 7 -12.42 -1.91 -4.35
N VAL A 8 -12.12 -0.62 -4.14
CA VAL A 8 -10.83 -0.15 -3.64
C VAL A 8 -10.61 -0.77 -2.26
N LYS A 9 -9.63 -1.69 -2.17
CA LYS A 9 -9.35 -2.37 -0.92
C LYS A 9 -8.64 -1.43 0.05
N HIS A 10 -9.07 -1.49 1.31
CA HIS A 10 -8.64 -0.64 2.42
C HIS A 10 -7.10 -0.53 2.53
N GLU A 11 -6.40 -1.63 2.28
CA GLU A 11 -4.94 -1.72 2.41
C GLU A 11 -4.18 -0.90 1.34
N LEU A 12 -4.74 -0.77 0.13
CA LEU A 12 -4.11 0.03 -0.94
C LEU A 12 -4.23 1.52 -0.63
N VAL A 13 -5.37 1.94 -0.07
CA VAL A 13 -5.60 3.32 0.35
C VAL A 13 -4.69 3.64 1.52
N ALA A 14 -4.60 2.76 2.51
CA ALA A 14 -3.67 2.88 3.64
C ALA A 14 -2.21 3.07 3.18
N TRP A 15 -1.74 2.23 2.25
CA TRP A 15 -0.40 2.37 1.67
C TRP A 15 -0.22 3.71 0.94
N ASN A 16 -1.21 4.14 0.15
CA ASN A 16 -1.15 5.40 -0.57
C ASN A 16 -1.11 6.62 0.37
N LEU A 17 -1.88 6.58 1.46
CA LEU A 17 -1.88 7.61 2.51
C LEU A 17 -0.52 7.74 3.17
N ILE A 18 0.14 6.62 3.45
CA ILE A 18 1.46 6.60 4.07
C ILE A 18 2.56 7.06 3.10
N THR A 19 2.53 6.60 1.85
CA THR A 19 3.62 6.85 0.88
C THR A 19 3.56 8.22 0.20
N CYS A 20 2.36 8.81 0.07
CA CYS A 20 2.20 10.17 -0.46
C CYS A 20 2.41 11.25 0.60
N TYR A 21 2.62 10.86 1.86
CA TYR A 21 2.86 11.78 2.96
C TYR A 21 4.36 11.92 3.22
N ASP A 22 4.88 13.15 3.10
CA ASP A 22 6.31 13.41 3.36
C ASP A 22 6.58 13.29 4.87
N VAL A 23 7.47 12.36 5.21
CA VAL A 23 7.71 11.83 6.55
C VAL A 23 8.68 12.71 7.36
N LYS A 24 9.28 13.73 6.75
CA LYS A 24 10.46 14.39 7.33
C LYS A 24 10.24 15.23 8.60
N ASN A 25 9.01 15.47 9.05
CA ASN A 25 8.68 16.00 10.38
C ASN A 25 7.19 16.35 10.41
N SER A 26 6.35 15.35 10.63
CA SER A 26 4.94 15.55 10.37
C SER A 26 4.13 14.86 11.46
N ASP A 27 3.44 15.69 12.24
CA ASP A 27 2.67 15.34 13.41
C ASP A 27 1.34 14.67 13.02
N LEU A 28 0.74 13.92 13.95
CA LEU A 28 -0.51 13.21 13.74
C LEU A 28 -1.63 14.11 13.20
N ALA A 29 -1.71 15.38 13.63
CA ALA A 29 -2.76 16.29 13.16
C ALA A 29 -2.56 16.64 11.68
N SER A 30 -1.32 16.95 11.29
CA SER A 30 -0.97 17.15 9.88
C SER A 30 -1.25 15.90 9.03
N PHE A 31 -1.04 14.68 9.59
CA PHE A 31 -1.33 13.43 8.89
C PHE A 31 -2.83 13.25 8.68
N LYS A 32 -3.65 13.48 9.72
CA LYS A 32 -5.11 13.41 9.61
C LYS A 32 -5.66 14.41 8.59
N ILE A 33 -5.10 15.62 8.50
CA ILE A 33 -5.48 16.61 7.47
C ILE A 33 -5.15 16.11 6.07
N HIS A 34 -3.94 15.57 5.87
CA HIS A 34 -3.54 14.98 4.59
C HIS A 34 -4.46 13.82 4.20
N ALA A 35 -4.72 12.90 5.14
CA ALA A 35 -5.58 11.75 4.94
C ALA A 35 -7.00 12.16 4.58
N ALA A 36 -7.58 13.12 5.30
CA ALA A 36 -8.91 13.64 5.01
C ALA A 36 -8.99 14.25 3.60
N SER A 37 -8.01 15.06 3.20
CA SER A 37 -7.94 15.66 1.86
C SER A 37 -7.84 14.59 0.76
N LYS A 38 -6.98 13.58 0.97
CA LYS A 38 -6.78 12.49 0.01
C LYS A 38 -8.01 11.58 -0.09
N LEU A 39 -8.60 11.19 1.02
CA LEU A 39 -9.81 10.38 1.07
C LEU A 39 -10.99 11.12 0.42
N ALA A 40 -11.12 12.43 0.64
CA ALA A 40 -12.12 13.26 -0.04
C ALA A 40 -11.92 13.27 -1.56
N SER A 41 -10.67 13.37 -2.04
CA SER A 41 -10.36 13.32 -3.47
C SER A 41 -10.69 11.98 -4.14
N LEU A 42 -10.78 10.91 -3.35
CA LEU A 42 -11.09 9.56 -3.79
C LEU A 42 -12.55 9.16 -3.54
N GLU A 43 -13.39 10.06 -3.02
CA GLU A 43 -14.78 9.77 -2.59
C GLU A 43 -14.86 8.67 -1.50
N LEU A 44 -13.84 8.60 -0.63
CA LEU A 44 -13.66 7.56 0.41
C LEU A 44 -13.65 8.12 1.84
N SER A 45 -14.26 9.29 2.07
CA SER A 45 -14.17 10.06 3.33
C SER A 45 -14.57 9.32 4.61
N SER A 46 -15.38 8.25 4.52
CA SER A 46 -15.83 7.45 5.66
C SER A 46 -15.16 6.07 5.75
N SER A 47 -14.05 5.86 5.04
CA SER A 47 -13.45 4.52 4.90
C SER A 47 -12.48 4.16 6.03
N PHE A 48 -12.01 5.14 6.80
CA PHE A 48 -11.05 4.95 7.88
C PHE A 48 -11.56 5.61 9.16
N SER A 49 -11.43 4.91 10.27
CA SER A 49 -11.64 5.45 11.61
C SER A 49 -10.43 6.27 12.07
N ASP A 50 -10.65 7.16 13.04
CA ASP A 50 -9.58 7.96 13.64
C ASP A 50 -8.49 7.09 14.28
N SER A 51 -8.86 5.96 14.89
CA SER A 51 -7.93 4.97 15.44
C SER A 51 -7.06 4.31 14.37
N GLU A 52 -7.64 3.96 13.21
CA GLU A 52 -6.87 3.37 12.11
C GLU A 52 -5.88 4.39 11.53
N LEU A 53 -6.25 5.66 11.44
CA LEU A 53 -5.32 6.71 11.01
C LEU A 53 -4.16 6.90 12.01
N GLU A 54 -4.43 6.75 13.31
CA GLU A 54 -3.39 6.79 14.35
C GLU A 54 -2.42 5.61 14.24
N GLU A 55 -2.94 4.39 14.08
CA GLU A 55 -2.13 3.19 13.86
C GLU A 55 -1.29 3.29 12.58
N LEU A 56 -1.89 3.77 11.49
CA LEU A 56 -1.17 3.99 10.23
C LEU A 56 -0.03 5.00 10.41
N HIS A 57 -0.26 6.10 11.11
CA HIS A 57 0.78 7.07 11.41
C HIS A 57 1.92 6.48 12.25
N GLN A 58 1.61 5.67 13.26
CA GLN A 58 2.61 4.98 14.08
C GLN A 58 3.43 3.96 13.27
N SER A 59 2.78 3.26 12.33
CA SER A 59 3.45 2.26 11.48
C SER A 59 4.57 2.87 10.62
N GLN A 60 4.49 4.16 10.26
CA GLN A 60 5.50 4.86 9.46
C GLN A 60 6.87 4.94 10.14
N ASN A 61 6.87 4.98 11.48
CA ASN A 61 8.08 5.08 12.28
C ASN A 61 8.57 3.72 12.80
N SER A 62 7.90 2.63 12.41
CA SER A 62 8.28 1.29 12.84
C SER A 62 9.58 0.87 12.15
N PRO A 63 10.53 0.27 12.90
CA PRO A 63 11.77 -0.21 12.32
C PRO A 63 11.49 -1.30 11.29
N THR A 64 12.39 -1.43 10.31
CA THR A 64 12.34 -2.50 9.32
C THR A 64 12.33 -3.87 9.99
N ILE A 65 11.32 -4.68 9.68
CA ILE A 65 11.17 -6.04 10.21
C ILE A 65 11.93 -7.02 9.30
N PHE A 66 13.07 -7.56 9.78
CA PHE A 66 13.96 -8.40 8.96
C PHE A 66 13.26 -9.58 8.24
N PRO A 67 12.37 -10.36 8.90
CA PRO A 67 11.60 -11.41 8.22
C PRO A 67 10.77 -10.90 7.03
N VAL A 68 10.13 -9.73 7.18
CA VAL A 68 9.33 -9.12 6.11
C VAL A 68 10.22 -8.76 4.93
N SER A 69 11.40 -8.17 5.20
CA SER A 69 12.37 -7.85 4.14
C SER A 69 12.90 -9.09 3.42
N ALA A 70 13.14 -10.20 4.14
CA ALA A 70 13.59 -11.45 3.52
C ALA A 70 12.53 -12.04 2.57
N VAL A 71 11.26 -12.08 3.01
CA VAL A 71 10.14 -12.54 2.18
C VAL A 71 9.98 -11.63 0.95
N PHE A 72 9.96 -10.31 1.17
CA PHE A 72 9.79 -9.36 0.07
C PHE A 72 10.97 -9.40 -0.92
N GLY A 73 12.20 -9.53 -0.42
CA GLY A 73 13.40 -9.67 -1.23
C GLY A 73 13.39 -10.95 -2.08
N GLY A 74 12.98 -12.08 -1.50
CA GLY A 74 12.82 -13.34 -2.23
C GLY A 74 11.77 -13.27 -3.34
N LEU A 75 10.59 -12.73 -3.03
CA LEU A 75 9.50 -12.57 -3.99
C LEU A 75 9.90 -11.62 -5.13
N MET A 76 10.40 -10.42 -4.80
CA MET A 76 10.81 -9.45 -5.81
C MET A 76 12.00 -9.94 -6.64
N GLY A 77 12.97 -10.62 -6.02
CA GLY A 77 14.10 -11.24 -6.73
C GLY A 77 13.63 -12.25 -7.78
N GLN A 78 12.65 -13.09 -7.44
CA GLN A 78 12.08 -14.05 -8.38
C GLN A 78 11.33 -13.37 -9.54
N GLU A 79 10.56 -12.31 -9.27
CA GLU A 79 9.89 -11.54 -10.33
C GLU A 79 10.87 -10.88 -11.31
N VAL A 80 12.01 -10.38 -10.80
CA VAL A 80 13.09 -9.84 -11.65
C VAL A 80 13.68 -10.93 -12.54
N ILE A 81 13.96 -12.12 -12.00
CA ILE A 81 14.49 -13.25 -12.79
C ILE A 81 13.49 -13.67 -13.88
N LYS A 82 12.20 -13.78 -13.56
CA LYS A 82 11.16 -14.12 -14.55
C LYS A 82 11.08 -13.09 -15.67
N SER A 83 11.10 -11.81 -15.32
CA SER A 83 11.07 -10.71 -16.28
C SER A 83 12.27 -10.71 -17.22
N LEU A 84 13.49 -10.89 -16.68
CA LEU A 84 14.72 -10.91 -17.48
C LEU A 84 14.86 -12.15 -18.35
N SER A 85 14.55 -13.33 -17.78
CA SER A 85 14.69 -14.61 -18.49
C SER A 85 13.56 -14.88 -19.49
N ARG A 86 12.45 -14.13 -19.38
CA ARG A 86 11.18 -14.38 -20.09
C ARG A 86 10.65 -15.81 -19.87
N LYS A 87 10.97 -16.41 -18.73
CA LYS A 87 10.51 -17.75 -18.34
C LYS A 87 9.58 -17.66 -17.14
N GLY A 88 8.37 -18.19 -17.31
CA GLY A 88 7.29 -18.11 -16.31
C GLY A 88 6.58 -16.76 -16.34
N ASP A 89 5.37 -16.74 -15.77
CA ASP A 89 4.54 -15.55 -15.74
C ASP A 89 4.91 -14.64 -14.57
N CYS A 90 5.10 -13.35 -14.84
CA CYS A 90 5.28 -12.35 -13.81
C CYS A 90 3.97 -12.08 -13.05
N ALA A 91 4.08 -11.78 -11.76
CA ALA A 91 2.98 -11.19 -11.02
C ALA A 91 2.65 -9.81 -11.62
N ASN A 92 1.37 -9.53 -11.86
CA ASN A 92 0.90 -8.31 -12.50
C ASN A 92 -0.05 -7.59 -11.54
N ASN A 93 0.20 -6.40 -11.01
CA ASN A 93 1.42 -5.56 -10.97
C ASN A 93 1.69 -5.02 -9.54
N ILE A 94 0.81 -5.33 -8.57
CA ILE A 94 0.93 -4.94 -7.16
C ILE A 94 1.01 -6.20 -6.31
N LEU A 95 2.04 -6.30 -5.48
CA LEU A 95 2.19 -7.31 -4.45
C LEU A 95 1.92 -6.68 -3.09
N TYR A 96 0.99 -7.26 -2.33
CA TYR A 96 0.74 -6.90 -0.94
C TYR A 96 1.19 -8.05 -0.04
N PHE A 97 1.84 -7.73 1.09
CA PHE A 97 2.25 -8.71 2.09
C PHE A 97 1.93 -8.20 3.49
N ASP A 98 1.15 -8.99 4.23
CA ASP A 98 0.85 -8.81 5.65
C ASP A 98 1.46 -10.01 6.40
N GLY A 99 2.37 -9.72 7.33
CA GLY A 99 3.10 -10.73 8.10
C GLY A 99 2.24 -11.47 9.13
N GLU A 100 1.10 -10.92 9.52
CA GLU A 100 0.15 -11.55 10.44
C GLU A 100 -0.88 -12.41 9.71
N LYS A 101 -1.12 -12.12 8.43
CA LYS A 101 -2.10 -12.80 7.59
C LYS A 101 -1.41 -13.59 6.47
N ALA A 102 -1.43 -13.06 5.26
CA ALA A 102 -0.91 -13.70 4.07
C ALA A 102 -0.55 -12.68 2.98
N GLY A 103 0.35 -13.06 2.07
CA GLY A 103 0.65 -12.30 0.86
C GLY A 103 -0.43 -12.48 -0.22
N THR A 104 -0.68 -11.44 -1.03
CA THR A 104 -1.59 -11.53 -2.18
C THR A 104 -1.13 -10.64 -3.34
N VAL A 105 -1.22 -11.17 -4.57
CA VAL A 105 -1.02 -10.42 -5.82
C VAL A 105 -2.33 -9.77 -6.26
N ARG A 106 -2.26 -8.52 -6.74
CA ARG A 106 -3.40 -7.72 -7.16
C ARG A 106 -3.23 -7.18 -8.58
N TYR A 107 -4.35 -7.21 -9.31
CA TYR A 107 -4.49 -6.73 -10.69
C TYR A 107 -5.36 -5.47 -10.71
N PRO A 108 -4.84 -4.27 -10.33
CA PRO A 108 -5.55 -3.03 -10.59
C PRO A 108 -5.79 -2.89 -12.11
N PRO A 109 -6.93 -2.29 -12.51
CA PRO A 109 -7.22 -2.08 -13.92
C PRO A 109 -6.16 -1.17 -14.57
N ILE A 110 -5.80 -1.51 -15.79
CA ILE A 110 -4.80 -0.78 -16.58
C ILE A 110 -5.39 0.60 -16.95
N PRO A 111 -4.69 1.72 -16.69
CA PRO A 111 -5.11 3.03 -17.16
C PRO A 111 -5.22 2.99 -18.70
N LYS A 112 -6.41 3.27 -19.23
CA LYS A 112 -6.59 3.55 -20.67
C LYS A 112 -6.11 4.95 -21.00
#